data_AF-A0AA37W4V7-F1
#
_entry.id   AF-A0AA37W4V7-F1
#
_cell.length_a   1.000
_cell.length_b   1.000
_cell.length_c   1.000
_cell.angle_alpha   90.00
_cell.angle_beta   90.00
_cell.angle_gamma   90.00
#
_symmetry.space_group_name_H-M   'P 1'
#
loop_
_entity.id
_entity.type
_entity.pdbx_description
1 polymer ?
#
loop_
_entity_poly.entity_id
_entity_poly.type
_entity_poly.pdbx_seq_one_letter_code
_entity_poly.pdbx_strand_id
1 'polypeptide(L)'
;MHIPPIERLIQLSTALGVTLDYLVMGNEDNIQPLHNRRLMERLKELEQFGQEDQETIIKMIDAMIVKRRVEGAVQPIDRQANSG
;
A
#
# COMPACT_ATOMS: atom_id res chain seq x y z
N MET A 1 -21.22 -24.48 -6.83
CA MET A 1 -19.98 -23.79 -7.23
C MET A 1 -18.90 -24.87 -7.33
N HIS A 2 -18.37 -25.16 -8.52
CA HIS A 2 -17.35 -26.21 -8.71
C HIS A 2 -15.98 -25.54 -8.64
N ILE A 3 -15.33 -25.61 -7.48
CA ILE A 3 -13.98 -25.06 -7.30
C ILE A 3 -13.00 -26.11 -7.84
N PRO A 4 -12.10 -25.75 -8.77
CA PRO A 4 -11.08 -26.67 -9.26
C PRO A 4 -10.22 -27.24 -8.12
N PRO A 5 -9.61 -28.43 -8.29
CA PRO A 5 -8.66 -28.96 -7.33
C PRO A 5 -7.52 -27.97 -7.05
N ILE A 6 -7.01 -27.94 -5.82
CA ILE A 6 -6.00 -26.97 -5.38
C ILE A 6 -4.73 -27.03 -6.23
N GLU A 7 -4.34 -28.22 -6.70
CA GLU A 7 -3.18 -28.39 -7.59
C GLU A 7 -3.37 -27.65 -8.92
N ARG A 8 -4.61 -27.61 -9.44
CA ARG A 8 -4.93 -26.86 -10.66
C ARG A 8 -4.90 -25.36 -10.43
N LEU A 9 -5.34 -24.90 -9.25
CA LEU A 9 -5.28 -23.50 -8.89
C LEU A 9 -3.82 -23.03 -8.75
N ILE A 10 -2.94 -23.83 -8.16
CA ILE A 10 -1.49 -23.53 -8.07
C ILE A 10 -0.84 -23.48 -9.46
N GLN A 11 -1.18 -24.42 -10.35
CA GLN A 11 -0.70 -24.40 -11.74
C GLN A 11 -1.15 -23.14 -12.47
N LEU A 12 -2.41 -22.74 -12.30
CA LEU A 12 -2.95 -21.53 -12.91
C LEU A 12 -2.32 -20.26 -12.34
N SER A 13 -2.14 -20.15 -11.01
CA SER A 13 -1.52 -18.97 -10.40
C SER A 13 -0.09 -18.79 -10.88
N THR A 14 0.65 -19.90 -10.99
CA THR A 14 2.02 -19.92 -11.54
C THR A 14 2.04 -19.50 -13.01
N ALA A 15 1.16 -20.06 -13.84
CA ALA A 15 1.11 -19.77 -15.27
C ALA A 15 0.70 -18.32 -15.57
N LEU A 16 -0.16 -17.74 -14.74
CA LEU A 16 -0.66 -16.37 -14.86
C LEU A 16 0.24 -15.35 -14.15
N GLY A 17 1.22 -15.78 -13.37
CA GLY A 17 2.13 -14.90 -12.63
C GLY A 17 1.46 -14.15 -11.49
N VAL A 18 0.42 -14.72 -10.88
CA VAL A 18 -0.36 -14.14 -9.78
C VAL A 18 -0.28 -15.02 -8.54
N THR A 19 -0.65 -14.46 -7.38
CA THR A 19 -0.71 -15.22 -6.13
C THR A 19 -1.97 -16.10 -6.10
N LEU A 20 -1.96 -17.16 -5.27
CA LEU A 20 -3.10 -18.08 -5.17
C LEU A 20 -4.33 -17.41 -4.55
N ASP A 21 -4.10 -16.58 -3.54
CA ASP A 21 -5.09 -15.69 -2.92
C ASP A 21 -5.72 -14.75 -3.95
N TYR A 22 -4.93 -14.12 -4.84
CA TYR A 22 -5.47 -13.31 -5.94
C TYR A 22 -6.37 -14.14 -6.87
N LEU A 23 -5.93 -15.34 -7.26
CA LEU A 23 -6.69 -16.22 -8.14
C LEU A 23 -8.02 -16.69 -7.53
N VAL A 24 -8.05 -16.93 -6.22
CA VAL A 24 -9.22 -17.49 -5.52
C VAL A 24 -10.17 -16.42 -5.01
N MET A 25 -9.64 -15.33 -4.48
CA MET A 25 -10.42 -14.28 -3.82
C MET A 25 -10.78 -13.16 -4.79
N GLY A 26 -10.07 -13.01 -5.92
CA GLY A 26 -10.31 -11.94 -6.89
C GLY A 26 -10.07 -10.54 -6.34
N ASN A 27 -9.58 -10.44 -5.11
CA ASN A 27 -9.18 -9.18 -4.53
C ASN A 27 -7.84 -8.82 -5.17
N GLU A 28 -7.88 -7.87 -6.10
CA GLU A 28 -6.86 -6.84 -6.12
C GLU A 28 -6.85 -6.24 -4.71
N ASP A 29 -6.02 -6.79 -3.81
CA ASP A 29 -5.33 -5.87 -2.91
C ASP A 29 -4.81 -4.81 -3.88
N ASN A 30 -5.40 -3.63 -3.79
CA ASN A 30 -5.25 -2.52 -4.71
C ASN A 30 -3.85 -1.92 -4.48
N ILE A 31 -2.83 -2.78 -4.59
CA ILE A 31 -1.43 -2.47 -4.60
C ILE A 31 -1.24 -1.89 -6.00
N GLN A 32 -1.74 -0.66 -6.17
CA GLN A 32 -1.23 0.18 -7.23
C GLN A 32 0.30 0.08 -7.12
N PRO A 33 0.98 -0.39 -8.17
CA PRO A 33 2.41 -0.62 -8.07
C PRO A 33 3.04 0.68 -7.57
N LEU A 34 3.92 0.62 -6.56
CA LEU A 34 4.64 1.81 -6.16
C LEU A 34 5.50 2.25 -7.36
N HIS A 35 5.14 3.36 -8.01
CA HIS A 35 5.83 3.81 -9.22
C HIS A 35 7.21 4.42 -8.89
N ASN A 36 7.42 4.83 -7.63
CA ASN A 36 8.66 5.47 -7.19
C ASN A 36 9.74 4.42 -6.88
N ARG A 37 10.52 4.05 -7.90
CA ARG A 37 11.62 3.07 -7.81
C ARG A 37 12.59 3.37 -6.67
N ARG A 38 12.96 4.64 -6.48
CA ARG A 38 13.88 5.05 -5.42
C ARG A 38 13.32 4.74 -4.03
N LEU A 39 12.03 4.97 -3.81
CA LEU A 39 11.38 4.64 -2.53
C LEU A 39 11.38 3.13 -2.30
N MET A 40 11.08 2.34 -3.34
CA MET A 40 11.10 0.89 -3.25
C MET A 40 12.48 0.34 -2.91
N GLU A 41 13.54 0.87 -3.54
CA GLU A 41 14.92 0.46 -3.27
C GLU A 41 15.30 0.72 -1.81
N ARG A 42 14.91 1.87 -1.25
CA ARG A 42 15.15 2.17 0.16
C ARG A 42 14.39 1.23 1.10
N LEU A 43 13.12 0.94 0.81
CA LEU A 43 12.37 -0.02 1.62
C LEU A 43 12.99 -1.43 1.58
N LYS A 44 13.51 -1.86 0.43
CA LYS A 44 14.25 -3.14 0.31
C LYS A 44 15.54 -3.16 1.12
N GLU A 45 16.30 -2.07 1.15
CA GLU A 45 17.50 -1.97 1.99
C GLU A 45 17.15 -2.09 3.48
N LEU A 46 16.01 -1.52 3.90
CA LEU A 46 15.55 -1.57 5.29
C LEU A 46 15.13 -2.95 5.76
N GLU A 47 14.75 -3.87 4.87
CA GLU A 47 14.46 -5.26 5.24
C GLU A 47 15.65 -5.95 5.92
N GLN A 48 16.87 -5.49 5.65
CA GLN A 48 18.11 -6.02 6.25
C GLN A 48 18.43 -5.42 7.62
N PHE A 49 17.69 -4.40 8.06
CA PHE A 49 17.97 -3.68 9.30
C PHE A 49 17.35 -4.41 10.50
N GLY A 50 17.74 -4.02 11.71
CA GLY A 50 17.13 -4.53 12.93
C GLY A 50 15.65 -4.15 13.03
N GLN A 51 14.86 -4.97 13.72
CA GLN A 51 13.41 -4.76 13.87
C GLN A 51 13.08 -3.40 14.51
N GLU A 52 13.90 -2.94 15.46
CA GLU A 52 13.73 -1.64 16.11
C GLU A 52 13.90 -0.46 15.12
N ASP A 53 14.89 -0.56 14.23
CA ASP A 53 15.14 0.46 13.21
C ASP A 53 14.01 0.49 12.17
N GLN A 54 13.54 -0.69 11.74
CA GLN A 54 12.41 -0.80 10.81
C GLN A 54 11.15 -0.15 11.41
N GLU A 55 10.83 -0.47 12.66
CA GLU A 55 9.66 0.07 13.37
C GLU A 55 9.76 1.59 13.53
N THR A 56 10.96 2.12 13.80
CA THR A 56 11.20 3.55 13.90
C THR A 56 10.91 4.26 12.58
N ILE A 57 11.31 3.67 11.46
CA ILE A 57 11.08 4.25 10.13
C ILE A 57 9.61 4.19 9.75
N ILE A 58 8.91 3.10 10.07
CA ILE A 58 7.45 2.98 9.85
C ILE A 58 6.73 4.10 10.60
N LYS A 59 7.04 4.32 11.89
CA LYS A 59 6.46 5.41 12.68
C LYS A 59 6.71 6.79 12.06
N MET A 60 7.91 7.02 11.53
CA MET A 60 8.23 8.27 10.83
C MET A 60 7.38 8.45 9.57
N ILE A 61 7.22 7.40 8.75
CA ILE A 61 6.38 7.43 7.55
C ILE A 61 4.93 7.76 7.92
N ASP A 62 4.39 7.10 8.95
CA ASP A 62 3.03 7.34 9.45
C ASP A 62 2.84 8.79 9.90
N ALA A 63 3.78 9.32 10.69
CA ALA A 63 3.74 10.71 11.14
C ALA A 63 3.71 11.70 9.96
N MET A 64 4.49 11.44 8.91
CA MET A 64 4.53 12.28 7.70
C MET A 64 3.21 12.22 6.91
N ILE A 65 2.57 11.04 6.82
CA ILE A 65 1.26 10.87 6.19
C ILE A 65 0.20 11.65 6.97
N VAL A 66 0.16 11.51 8.30
CA VAL A 66 -0.79 12.21 9.16
C VAL A 66 -0.63 13.72 9.04
N LYS A 67 0.61 14.23 9.13
CA LYS A 67 0.91 15.65 8.97
C LYS A 67 0.33 16.21 7.66
N ARG A 68 0.59 15.55 6.53
CA ARG A 68 0.10 15.99 5.22
C ARG A 68 -1.42 15.95 5.10
N ARG A 69 -2.08 14.95 5.69
CA ARG A 69 -3.54 14.86 5.70
C ARG A 69 -4.17 15.99 6.51
N VAL A 70 -3.61 16.30 7.67
CA VAL A 70 -4.08 17.41 8.52
C VAL A 70 -3.84 18.75 7.84
N GLU A 71 -2.65 18.99 7.29
CA GLU A 71 -2.36 20.21 6.52
C GLU A 71 -3.29 20.39 5.31
N GLY A 72 -3.65 19.30 4.64
CA GLY A 72 -4.61 19.32 3.53
C GLY A 72 -6.06 19.56 3.96
N ALA A 73 -6.46 19.08 5.15
CA ALA A 73 -7.80 19.27 5.70
C ALA A 73 -8.01 20.65 6.35
N VAL A 74 -6.94 21.34 6.75
CA VAL A 74 -6.96 22.65 7.43
C VAL A 74 -6.84 23.84 6.45
N GLN A 75 -6.94 23.62 5.14
CA GLN A 75 -7.12 24.74 4.21
C GLN A 75 -8.42 25.49 4.54
N PRO A 76 -8.39 26.83 4.62
CA PRO A 76 -9.30 27.54 5.49
C PRO A 76 -10.72 27.61 4.92
N ILE A 77 -11.70 27.34 5.77
CA ILE A 77 -13.13 27.65 5.59
C ILE A 77 -13.35 29.19 5.70
N ASP A 78 -12.39 30.01 5.26
CA ASP A 78 -12.43 31.48 5.37
C ASP A 78 -12.75 32.12 4.01
N ARG A 79 -13.87 31.74 3.38
CA ARG A 79 -14.41 32.47 2.21
C ARG A 79 -15.89 32.83 2.27
N GLN A 80 -16.58 32.59 3.39
CA GLN A 80 -17.97 33.03 3.55
C GLN A 80 -18.13 33.94 4.79
N ALA A 81 -17.34 35.00 4.82
CA ALA A 81 -17.59 36.16 5.68
C ALA A 81 -17.12 37.44 4.97
N ASN A 82 -17.55 37.67 3.73
CA ASN A 82 -17.70 39.02 3.16
C ASN A 82 -18.28 38.94 1.75
N SER A 83 -19.58 39.11 1.63
CA SER A 83 -20.24 39.61 0.43
C SER A 83 -21.52 40.30 0.89
N GLY A 84 -21.41 41.63 0.98
CA GLY A 84 -22.48 42.63 0.77
C GLY A 84 -23.79 42.44 1.50
#